data_AF-A0A9Q3IPB4-F1
#
_entry.id   AF-A0A9Q3IPB4-F1
#
_cell.length_a   1.000
_cell.length_b   1.000
_cell.length_c   1.000
_cell.angle_alpha   90.00
_cell.angle_beta   90.00
_cell.angle_gamma   90.00
#
_symmetry.space_group_name_H-M   'P 1'
#
loop_
_entity.id
_entity.type
_entity.pdbx_description
1 polymer ?
#
loop_
_entity_poly.entity_id
_entity_poly.type
_entity_poly.pdbx_seq_one_letter_code
_entity_poly.pdbx_strand_id
1 'polypeptide(L)'
;MEEAQAKKGQLKDYKSFKEVDEKTYEMLLQFLRKKNPNLKDYQNGKNARPEEVLRNYMKEKKEIVWKMDIKLSAKTPNEIIQFKTSKGFQIGRIAHILDLEREELHRGPIILVEDLIPVQQQNSTYNILDAFVLPWDVHHLTISHFLHFVSTSDVFGLCAYVNLPAWTLGCPRTSILVNPVNKLLALEQQFL
;
A
#
# COMPACT_ATOMS: atom_id res chain seq x y z
N MET A 1 12.46 58.06 19.26
CA MET A 1 11.12 57.97 18.67
C MET A 1 11.28 57.15 17.40
N GLU A 2 11.24 55.82 17.52
CA GLU A 2 10.00 55.00 17.53
C GLU A 2 9.36 55.06 16.12
N GLU A 3 8.97 53.98 15.44
CA GLU A 3 8.80 52.58 15.80
C GLU A 3 8.57 51.77 14.49
N ALA A 4 8.59 50.45 14.64
CA ALA A 4 8.47 49.38 13.65
C ALA A 4 7.18 49.36 12.80
N GLN A 5 7.23 48.65 11.67
CA GLN A 5 6.29 47.56 11.27
C GLN A 5 6.73 46.98 9.89
N ALA A 6 7.37 45.83 9.83
CA ALA A 6 6.80 44.47 9.89
C ALA A 6 6.30 43.91 8.53
N LYS A 7 7.11 43.00 7.98
CA LYS A 7 6.79 41.76 7.26
C LYS A 7 5.45 41.69 6.49
N LYS A 8 5.54 41.64 5.15
CA LYS A 8 4.67 40.84 4.28
C LYS A 8 5.61 39.95 3.44
N GLY A 9 5.73 38.64 3.64
CA GLY A 9 4.64 37.70 3.88
C GLY A 9 3.93 37.35 2.58
N GLN A 10 4.65 37.12 1.48
CA GLN A 10 4.07 36.42 0.33
C GLN A 10 4.28 34.92 0.53
N LEU A 11 3.29 34.30 1.20
CA LEU A 11 3.05 32.87 1.07
C LEU A 11 2.99 32.55 -0.42
N LYS A 12 4.00 31.86 -0.93
CA LYS A 12 3.86 31.12 -2.19
C LYS A 12 2.72 30.13 -2.01
N ASP A 13 1.85 30.06 -3.01
CA ASP A 13 0.67 29.21 -3.09
C ASP A 13 0.95 27.75 -2.64
N TYR A 14 0.50 27.40 -1.44
CA TYR A 14 0.38 26.03 -0.95
C TYR A 14 -0.89 25.37 -1.51
N LYS A 15 -1.07 25.40 -2.84
CA LYS A 15 -2.20 24.76 -3.51
C LYS A 15 -1.76 23.44 -4.12
N SER A 16 -2.49 22.39 -3.74
CA SER A 16 -2.52 21.04 -4.32
C SER A 16 -1.52 20.01 -3.77
N PHE A 17 -1.65 19.67 -2.48
CA PHE A 17 -1.39 18.31 -2.02
C PHE A 17 -2.74 17.72 -1.62
N LYS A 18 -3.20 16.65 -2.29
CA LYS A 18 -4.27 15.83 -1.72
C LYS A 18 -3.64 15.13 -0.53
N GLU A 19 -3.98 15.60 0.66
CA GLU A 19 -3.39 15.09 1.89
C GLU A 19 -3.94 13.71 2.18
N VAL A 20 -3.03 12.77 2.42
CA VAL A 20 -3.33 11.46 3.01
C VAL A 20 -4.09 11.67 4.32
N ASP A 21 -5.03 10.80 4.66
CA ASP A 21 -5.87 10.97 5.85
C ASP A 21 -5.09 10.79 7.17
N GLU A 22 -5.60 11.41 8.25
CA GLU A 22 -5.00 11.41 9.59
C GLU A 22 -4.65 9.99 10.08
N LYS A 23 -5.55 9.03 9.82
CA LYS A 23 -5.37 7.63 10.19
C LYS A 23 -4.15 7.01 9.51
N THR A 24 -3.85 7.37 8.26
CA THR A 24 -2.67 6.85 7.56
C THR A 24 -1.38 7.40 8.16
N TYR A 25 -1.37 8.67 8.60
CA TYR A 25 -0.23 9.23 9.34
C TYR A 25 -0.01 8.52 10.68
N GLU A 26 -1.07 8.26 11.43
CA GLU A 26 -1.00 7.48 12.68
C GLU A 26 -0.41 6.08 12.45
N MET A 27 -0.94 5.37 11.45
CA MET A 27 -0.47 4.04 11.08
C MET A 27 1.00 4.05 10.65
N LEU A 28 1.42 5.08 9.90
CA LEU A 28 2.78 5.19 9.40
C LEU A 28 3.75 5.45 10.55
N LEU A 29 3.38 6.34 11.47
CA LEU A 29 4.17 6.63 12.66
C LEU A 29 4.35 5.37 13.52
N GLN A 30 3.28 4.57 13.70
CA GLN A 30 3.37 3.30 14.42
C GLN A 30 4.27 2.29 13.70
N PHE A 31 4.18 2.19 12.37
CA PHE A 31 5.05 1.34 11.56
C PHE A 31 6.53 1.73 11.72
N LEU A 32 6.84 3.02 11.61
CA LEU A 32 8.20 3.55 11.70
C LEU A 32 8.79 3.37 13.10
N ARG A 33 8.01 3.60 14.17
CA ARG A 33 8.44 3.36 15.56
C ARG A 33 8.76 1.89 15.82
N LYS A 34 8.00 0.95 15.23
CA LYS A 34 8.29 -0.49 15.33
C LYS A 34 9.58 -0.87 14.62
N LYS A 35 9.86 -0.29 13.45
CA LYS A 35 11.08 -0.55 12.67
C LYS A 35 12.32 0.12 13.29
N ASN A 36 12.20 1.36 13.75
CA ASN A 36 13.29 2.19 14.28
C ASN A 36 12.90 2.86 15.61
N PRO A 37 12.97 2.15 16.75
CA PRO A 37 12.55 2.66 18.06
C PRO A 37 13.34 3.88 18.56
N ASN A 38 14.60 4.03 18.12
CA ASN A 38 15.55 5.03 18.62
C ASN A 38 15.52 6.37 17.88
N LEU A 39 14.59 6.55 16.95
CA LEU A 39 14.62 7.68 16.03
C LEU A 39 14.08 8.95 16.71
N LYS A 40 14.99 9.86 17.04
CA LYS A 40 14.76 11.07 17.86
C LYS A 40 13.72 12.02 17.28
N ASP A 41 13.57 12.06 15.96
CA ASP A 41 12.61 12.94 15.28
C ASP A 41 11.15 12.64 15.67
N TYR A 42 10.84 11.40 16.08
CA TYR A 42 9.49 11.01 16.52
C TYR A 42 9.18 11.33 18.00
N GLN A 43 10.18 11.82 18.75
CA GLN A 43 10.11 12.07 20.19
C GLN A 43 9.98 13.56 20.55
N ASN A 44 10.22 14.48 19.60
CA ASN A 44 10.43 15.90 19.89
C ASN A 44 9.17 16.78 20.01
N GLY A 45 7.98 16.19 20.10
CA GLY A 45 6.77 16.95 20.44
C GLY A 45 5.83 16.11 21.28
N LYS A 46 5.85 16.29 22.61
CA LYS A 46 4.91 15.62 23.53
C LYS A 46 3.42 15.85 23.15
N ASN A 47 3.12 16.82 22.27
CA ASN A 47 1.78 17.15 21.78
C ASN A 47 1.69 17.31 20.24
N ALA A 48 2.73 16.93 19.47
CA ALA A 48 2.68 17.09 18.00
C ALA A 48 1.76 16.03 17.39
N ARG A 49 0.86 16.43 16.49
CA ARG A 49 0.01 15.47 15.77
C ARG A 49 0.87 14.63 14.82
N PRO A 50 0.53 13.36 14.55
CA PRO A 50 1.28 12.50 13.64
C PRO A 50 1.53 13.14 12.26
N GLU A 51 0.54 13.88 11.76
CA GLU A 51 0.65 14.64 10.50
C GLU A 51 1.74 15.72 10.58
N GLU A 52 1.80 16.48 11.67
CA GLU A 52 2.79 17.54 11.86
C GLU A 52 4.22 17.00 11.90
N VAL A 53 4.39 15.79 12.41
CA VAL A 53 5.69 15.11 12.49
C VAL A 53 6.13 14.61 11.12
N LEU A 54 5.22 14.05 10.32
CA LEU A 54 5.56 13.30 9.10
C LEU A 54 5.36 14.09 7.80
N ARG A 55 4.50 15.12 7.78
CA ARG A 55 4.12 15.85 6.56
C ARG A 55 5.31 16.47 5.81
N ASN A 56 6.34 16.88 6.53
CA ASN A 56 7.55 17.44 5.92
C ASN A 56 8.56 16.39 5.44
N TYR A 57 8.34 15.11 5.75
CA TYR A 57 9.26 14.02 5.44
C TYR A 57 8.65 12.95 4.56
N MET A 58 7.39 13.15 4.14
CA MET A 58 6.62 12.17 3.38
C MET A 58 6.01 12.83 2.16
N LYS A 59 6.16 12.16 1.02
CA LYS A 59 5.50 12.55 -0.21
C LYS A 59 4.74 11.36 -0.77
N GLU A 60 3.45 11.54 -1.02
CA GLU A 60 2.68 10.56 -1.76
C GLU A 60 3.12 10.55 -3.24
N LYS A 61 3.41 9.36 -3.74
CA LYS A 61 3.69 9.11 -5.16
C LYS A 61 2.52 8.35 -5.79
N LYS A 62 2.20 8.70 -7.03
CA LYS A 62 1.18 7.98 -7.82
C LYS A 62 1.68 6.60 -8.29
N GLU A 63 2.97 6.53 -8.59
CA GLU A 63 3.65 5.33 -9.06
C GLU A 63 5.10 5.35 -8.62
N ILE A 64 5.70 4.16 -8.53
CA ILE A 64 7.13 3.97 -8.36
C ILE A 64 7.62 2.92 -9.34
N VAL A 65 8.84 3.11 -9.84
CA VAL A 65 9.55 2.05 -10.54
C VAL A 65 10.06 1.08 -9.48
N TRP A 66 9.61 -0.16 -9.60
CA TRP A 66 10.03 -1.31 -8.82
C TRP A 66 10.75 -2.27 -9.76
N LYS A 67 11.43 -3.29 -9.20
CA LYS A 67 12.36 -4.21 -9.86
C LYS A 67 12.09 -4.44 -11.36
N MET A 68 13.15 -4.45 -12.17
CA MET A 68 13.08 -4.74 -13.62
C MET A 68 12.13 -3.77 -14.38
N ASP A 69 12.16 -2.49 -14.03
CA ASP A 69 11.34 -1.43 -14.62
C ASP A 69 9.81 -1.60 -14.49
N ILE A 70 9.37 -2.50 -13.61
CA ILE A 70 7.95 -2.73 -13.33
C ILE A 70 7.41 -1.59 -12.48
N LYS A 71 6.35 -0.92 -12.92
CA LYS A 71 5.72 0.16 -12.15
C LYS A 71 4.67 -0.36 -11.18
N LEU A 72 4.81 -0.03 -9.90
CA LEU A 72 3.73 -0.19 -8.91
C LEU A 72 2.91 1.10 -8.87
N SER A 73 1.58 0.99 -8.77
CA SER A 73 0.70 2.16 -8.66
C SER A 73 -0.50 1.86 -7.76
N ALA A 74 -1.05 2.89 -7.11
CA ALA A 74 -2.35 2.80 -6.46
C ALA A 74 -3.55 2.76 -7.45
N LYS A 75 -3.27 2.69 -8.75
CA LYS A 75 -4.27 2.65 -9.82
C LYS A 75 -4.08 1.43 -10.72
N THR A 76 -5.19 1.05 -11.36
CA THR A 76 -5.20 0.05 -12.43
C THR A 76 -4.13 0.36 -13.50
N PRO A 77 -3.44 -0.65 -14.05
CA PRO A 77 -3.62 -2.09 -13.81
C PRO A 77 -2.67 -2.69 -12.76
N ASN A 78 -1.79 -1.91 -12.13
CA ASN A 78 -0.69 -2.43 -11.30
C ASN A 78 -0.90 -2.17 -9.80
N GLU A 79 -2.16 -2.26 -9.36
CA GLU A 79 -2.57 -1.97 -7.97
C GLU A 79 -2.67 -3.21 -7.08
N ILE A 80 -2.59 -4.43 -7.63
CA ILE A 80 -2.60 -5.66 -6.84
C ILE A 80 -1.19 -6.27 -6.82
N ILE A 81 -0.68 -6.48 -5.60
CA ILE A 81 0.67 -7.00 -5.36
C ILE A 81 0.63 -8.24 -4.47
N GLN A 82 1.68 -9.05 -4.61
CA GLN A 82 2.03 -10.08 -3.64
C GLN A 82 3.21 -9.62 -2.79
N PHE A 83 3.15 -9.85 -1.48
CA PHE A 83 4.15 -9.39 -0.53
C PHE A 83 4.37 -10.35 0.64
N LYS A 84 5.51 -10.19 1.35
CA LYS A 84 5.86 -10.97 2.55
C LYS A 84 5.26 -10.35 3.80
N THR A 85 4.71 -11.21 4.65
CA THR A 85 4.46 -10.89 6.06
C THR A 85 5.14 -11.91 6.97
N SER A 86 5.10 -11.67 8.28
CA SER A 86 5.52 -12.67 9.27
C SER A 86 4.73 -13.97 9.21
N LYS A 87 3.51 -13.95 8.63
CA LYS A 87 2.62 -15.10 8.49
C LYS A 87 2.79 -15.84 7.16
N GLY A 88 3.65 -15.35 6.27
CA GLY A 88 3.86 -15.90 4.92
C GLY A 88 3.51 -14.90 3.82
N PHE A 89 3.26 -15.42 2.62
CA PHE A 89 2.92 -14.61 1.46
C PHE A 89 1.45 -14.18 1.52
N GLN A 90 1.19 -12.91 1.19
CA GLN A 90 -0.14 -12.34 1.12
C GLN A 90 -0.33 -11.56 -0.17
N ILE A 91 -1.59 -11.33 -0.53
CA ILE A 91 -2.00 -10.54 -1.68
C ILE A 91 -2.78 -9.34 -1.15
N GLY A 92 -2.54 -8.17 -1.72
CA GLY A 92 -3.21 -6.96 -1.29
C GLY A 92 -3.27 -5.91 -2.38
N ARG A 93 -4.14 -4.93 -2.16
CA ARG A 93 -4.33 -3.77 -3.04
C ARG A 93 -3.57 -2.57 -2.52
N ILE A 94 -2.78 -1.94 -3.38
CA ILE A 94 -2.09 -0.69 -3.08
C ILE A 94 -3.14 0.42 -2.89
N ALA A 95 -3.18 0.98 -1.69
CA ALA A 95 -3.98 2.16 -1.37
C ALA A 95 -3.17 3.45 -1.60
N HIS A 96 -1.94 3.49 -1.06
CA HIS A 96 -1.04 4.65 -1.18
C HIS A 96 0.41 4.20 -1.34
N ILE A 97 1.22 4.98 -2.05
CA ILE A 97 2.67 4.81 -2.11
C ILE A 97 3.30 6.06 -1.52
N LEU A 98 4.07 5.89 -0.45
CA LEU A 98 4.64 6.97 0.35
C LEU A 98 6.16 6.91 0.24
N ASP A 99 6.75 7.97 -0.29
CA ASP A 99 8.18 8.15 -0.32
C ASP A 99 8.61 8.93 0.91
N LEU A 100 9.56 8.39 1.68
CA LEU A 100 10.13 9.08 2.83
C LEU A 100 11.42 9.76 2.39
N GLU A 101 11.48 11.08 2.57
CA GLU A 101 12.61 11.90 2.11
C GLU A 101 13.89 11.67 2.92
N ARG A 102 13.77 11.07 4.11
CA ARG A 102 14.88 10.76 5.01
C ARG A 102 15.12 9.26 5.07
N GLU A 103 16.28 8.83 4.58
CA GLU A 103 16.71 7.43 4.62
C GLU A 103 16.84 6.88 6.05
N GLU A 104 17.06 7.75 7.05
CA GLU A 104 17.11 7.32 8.44
C GLU A 104 15.75 6.78 8.92
N LEU A 105 14.64 7.30 8.37
CA LEU A 105 13.28 6.88 8.74
C LEU A 105 12.99 5.49 8.19
N HIS A 106 13.22 5.30 6.88
CA HIS A 106 13.12 4.04 6.16
C HIS A 106 13.85 4.18 4.83
N ARG A 107 14.52 3.10 4.39
CA ARG A 107 15.19 3.10 3.09
C ARG A 107 14.19 2.81 1.97
N GLY A 108 13.89 3.85 1.19
CA GLY A 108 13.04 3.78 0.01
C GLY A 108 11.54 3.95 0.28
N PRO A 109 10.68 3.74 -0.72
CA PRO A 109 9.25 3.93 -0.57
C PRO A 109 8.60 2.84 0.29
N ILE A 110 7.52 3.22 0.99
CA ILE A 110 6.63 2.35 1.75
C ILE A 110 5.25 2.37 1.07
N ILE A 111 4.57 1.24 1.06
CA ILE A 111 3.27 1.08 0.43
C ILE A 111 2.22 0.80 1.50
N LEU A 112 1.12 1.56 1.51
CA LEU A 112 -0.08 1.19 2.27
C LEU A 112 -0.87 0.19 1.44
N VAL A 113 -1.16 -0.96 2.02
CA VAL A 113 -1.83 -2.07 1.35
C VAL A 113 -3.09 -2.45 2.11
N GLU A 114 -4.18 -2.70 1.37
CA GLU A 114 -5.42 -3.30 1.85
C GLU A 114 -5.42 -4.81 1.56
N ASP A 115 -5.60 -5.63 2.59
CA ASP A 115 -5.49 -7.08 2.46
C ASP A 115 -6.64 -7.69 1.66
N LEU A 116 -6.28 -8.57 0.72
CA LEU A 116 -7.22 -9.43 0.01
C LEU A 116 -7.23 -10.81 0.66
N ILE A 117 -8.42 -11.28 1.02
CA ILE A 117 -8.61 -12.57 1.71
C ILE A 117 -9.51 -13.50 0.90
N PRO A 118 -9.32 -14.83 1.01
CA PRO A 118 -10.15 -15.79 0.29
C PRO A 118 -11.63 -15.66 0.65
N VAL A 119 -12.51 -15.69 -0.35
CA VAL A 119 -13.96 -15.56 -0.15
C VAL A 119 -14.52 -16.69 0.74
N GLN A 120 -13.96 -17.89 0.63
CA GLN A 120 -14.34 -19.07 1.44
C GLN A 120 -14.15 -18.86 2.94
N GLN A 121 -13.20 -18.02 3.35
CA GLN A 121 -12.97 -17.74 4.78
C GLN A 121 -14.10 -16.88 5.39
N GLN A 122 -15.01 -16.33 4.57
CA GLN A 122 -16.12 -15.51 5.03
C GLN A 122 -17.49 -16.19 4.97
N ASN A 123 -17.72 -17.12 4.04
CA ASN A 123 -19.00 -17.80 3.85
C ASN A 123 -18.84 -19.30 3.57
N SER A 124 -19.58 -20.13 4.29
CA SER A 124 -19.59 -21.60 4.17
C SER A 124 -20.43 -22.15 3.01
N THR A 125 -21.00 -21.27 2.17
CA THR A 125 -21.83 -21.68 1.03
C THR A 125 -20.95 -21.92 -0.19
N TYR A 126 -21.03 -23.15 -0.74
CA TYR A 126 -20.32 -23.62 -1.92
C TYR A 126 -20.14 -22.54 -3.01
N ASN A 127 -18.92 -21.99 -3.13
CA ASN A 127 -18.56 -21.10 -4.22
C ASN A 127 -18.23 -21.96 -5.46
N ILE A 128 -19.24 -22.18 -6.30
CA ILE A 128 -19.11 -22.87 -7.59
C ILE A 128 -17.95 -22.28 -8.41
N LEU A 129 -17.73 -20.97 -8.31
CA LEU A 129 -16.62 -20.28 -8.98
C LEU A 129 -15.25 -20.82 -8.56
N ASP A 130 -15.05 -21.12 -7.27
CA ASP A 130 -13.77 -21.60 -6.76
C ASP A 130 -13.42 -22.94 -7.42
N ALA A 131 -14.40 -23.84 -7.55
CA ALA A 131 -14.22 -25.10 -8.26
C ALA A 131 -13.82 -24.91 -9.73
N PHE A 132 -14.27 -23.83 -10.39
CA PHE A 132 -13.89 -23.51 -11.76
C PHE A 132 -12.50 -22.89 -11.89
N VAL A 133 -12.08 -22.05 -10.95
CA VAL A 133 -10.84 -21.26 -11.05
C VAL A 133 -9.63 -21.92 -10.39
N LEU A 134 -9.85 -22.78 -9.39
CA LEU A 134 -8.78 -23.53 -8.70
C LEU A 134 -7.85 -24.31 -9.67
N PRO A 135 -8.34 -25.00 -10.72
CA PRO A 135 -7.47 -25.70 -11.67
C PRO A 135 -6.50 -24.78 -12.43
N TRP A 136 -6.79 -23.48 -12.48
CA TRP A 136 -6.03 -22.49 -13.25
C TRP A 136 -5.06 -21.66 -12.38
N ASP A 137 -4.90 -22.05 -11.11
CA ASP A 137 -4.12 -21.30 -10.11
C ASP A 137 -4.57 -19.83 -9.98
N VAL A 138 -5.88 -19.62 -10.09
CA VAL A 138 -6.53 -18.33 -9.93
C VAL A 138 -7.19 -18.30 -8.55
N HIS A 139 -6.87 -17.28 -7.76
CA HIS A 139 -7.43 -17.07 -6.43
C HIS A 139 -8.67 -16.20 -6.49
N HIS A 140 -9.74 -16.62 -5.82
CA HIS A 140 -10.94 -15.82 -5.63
C HIS A 140 -10.91 -15.14 -4.26
N LEU A 141 -10.72 -13.83 -4.28
CA LEU A 141 -10.46 -13.02 -3.09
C LEU A 141 -11.51 -11.91 -2.92
N THR A 142 -11.63 -11.37 -1.72
CA THR A 142 -12.40 -10.16 -1.42
C THR A 142 -11.59 -9.23 -0.52
N ILE A 143 -12.02 -7.98 -0.46
CA ILE A 143 -11.38 -6.94 0.33
C ILE A 143 -11.70 -7.15 1.82
N SER A 144 -10.67 -7.19 2.66
CA SER A 144 -10.82 -7.42 4.11
C SER A 144 -10.99 -6.15 4.95
N HIS A 145 -10.71 -4.98 4.37
CA HIS A 145 -10.63 -3.67 5.04
C HIS A 145 -9.50 -3.53 6.08
N PHE A 146 -8.64 -4.54 6.22
CA PHE A 146 -7.42 -4.41 7.02
C PHE A 146 -6.34 -3.74 6.18
N LEU A 147 -5.87 -2.59 6.68
CA LEU A 147 -4.79 -1.81 6.08
C LEU A 147 -3.50 -2.00 6.85
N HIS A 148 -2.38 -2.10 6.16
CA HIS A 148 -1.07 -2.07 6.80
C HIS A 148 0.04 -1.60 5.84
N PHE A 149 1.18 -1.21 6.42
CA PHE A 149 2.34 -0.75 5.68
C PHE A 149 3.29 -1.89 5.34
N VAL A 150 3.73 -1.90 4.08
CA VAL A 150 4.65 -2.88 3.52
C VAL A 150 5.84 -2.14 2.90
N SER A 151 7.05 -2.63 3.14
CA SER A 151 8.24 -2.10 2.46
C SER A 151 8.25 -2.56 1.00
N THR A 152 8.70 -1.72 0.08
CA THR A 152 8.92 -2.12 -1.34
C THR A 152 9.86 -3.33 -1.49
N SER A 153 10.76 -3.54 -0.53
CA SER A 153 11.63 -4.73 -0.47
C SER A 153 10.87 -6.03 -0.23
N ASP A 154 9.73 -5.96 0.45
CA ASP A 154 8.91 -7.12 0.84
C ASP A 154 7.88 -7.49 -0.23
N VAL A 155 7.77 -6.68 -1.29
CA VAL A 155 6.98 -7.00 -2.48
C VAL A 155 7.71 -8.05 -3.32
N PHE A 156 6.96 -9.03 -3.82
CA PHE A 156 7.48 -10.14 -4.64
C PHE A 156 7.00 -10.11 -6.07
N GLY A 157 5.84 -9.52 -6.35
CA GLY A 157 5.33 -9.46 -7.71
C GLY A 157 4.02 -8.70 -7.82
N LEU A 158 3.64 -8.45 -9.07
CA LEU A 158 2.32 -8.00 -9.44
C LEU A 158 1.38 -9.21 -9.61
N CYS A 159 0.09 -8.95 -9.47
CA CYS A 159 -0.93 -9.92 -9.82
C CYS A 159 -1.78 -9.39 -10.97
N ALA A 160 -2.06 -10.24 -11.95
CA ALA A 160 -3.13 -10.00 -12.91
C ALA A 160 -4.44 -10.23 -12.18
N TYR A 161 -5.45 -9.40 -12.44
CA TYR A 161 -6.72 -9.53 -11.76
C TYR A 161 -7.90 -9.07 -12.60
N VAL A 162 -9.08 -9.57 -12.22
CA VAL A 162 -10.37 -9.18 -12.76
C VAL A 162 -11.31 -8.93 -11.60
N ASN A 163 -11.86 -7.71 -11.54
CA ASN A 163 -12.90 -7.38 -10.59
C ASN A 163 -14.21 -8.09 -10.99
N LEU A 164 -14.86 -8.70 -10.01
CA LEU A 164 -16.17 -9.33 -10.17
C LEU A 164 -17.25 -8.51 -9.44
N PRO A 165 -18.43 -8.33 -10.05
CA PRO A 165 -19.51 -7.62 -9.39
C PRO A 165 -20.07 -8.42 -8.21
N ALA A 166 -20.71 -7.74 -7.25
CA ALA A 166 -21.26 -8.34 -6.02
C ALA A 166 -22.45 -9.31 -6.21
N TRP A 167 -22.72 -9.76 -7.44
CA TRP A 167 -23.77 -10.73 -7.76
C TRP A 167 -23.23 -11.95 -8.52
N THR A 168 -21.94 -12.01 -8.82
CA THR A 168 -21.35 -13.23 -9.39
C THR A 168 -21.44 -14.37 -8.40
N LEU A 169 -22.19 -15.41 -8.79
CA LEU A 169 -22.16 -16.75 -8.20
C LEU A 169 -22.32 -16.79 -6.67
N GLY A 170 -23.24 -15.99 -6.13
CA GLY A 170 -23.65 -16.08 -4.72
C GLY A 170 -22.75 -15.32 -3.74
N CYS A 171 -21.80 -14.51 -4.22
CA CYS A 171 -20.97 -13.68 -3.36
C CYS A 171 -21.70 -12.38 -3.00
N PRO A 172 -21.97 -12.06 -1.72
CA PRO A 172 -22.75 -10.87 -1.32
C PRO A 172 -21.96 -9.54 -1.43
N ARG A 173 -20.67 -9.62 -1.77
CA ARG A 173 -19.75 -8.48 -1.87
C ARG A 173 -18.96 -8.59 -3.16
N THR A 174 -18.43 -7.46 -3.62
CA THR A 174 -17.47 -7.44 -4.74
C THR A 174 -16.29 -8.33 -4.42
N SER A 175 -15.92 -9.16 -5.38
CA SER A 175 -14.78 -10.06 -5.28
C SER A 175 -13.83 -9.82 -6.45
N ILE A 176 -12.67 -10.44 -6.39
CA ILE A 176 -11.58 -10.25 -7.33
C ILE A 176 -11.01 -11.62 -7.63
N LEU A 177 -10.89 -11.96 -8.92
CA LEU A 177 -10.07 -13.08 -9.36
C LEU A 177 -8.65 -12.58 -9.54
N VAL A 178 -7.68 -13.26 -8.94
CA VAL A 178 -6.28 -12.86 -8.93
C VAL A 178 -5.40 -14.01 -9.37
N ASN A 179 -4.51 -13.75 -10.33
CA ASN A 179 -3.46 -14.67 -10.76
C ASN A 179 -2.09 -14.01 -10.50
N PRO A 180 -1.29 -14.52 -9.55
CA PRO A 180 0.06 -14.01 -9.30
C PRO A 180 0.94 -14.16 -10.55
N VAL A 181 1.51 -13.06 -11.05
CA VAL A 181 2.29 -13.04 -12.30
C VAL A 181 3.68 -13.66 -12.12
N ASN A 182 4.02 -14.14 -10.92
CA ASN A 182 5.31 -14.74 -10.60
C ASN A 182 5.69 -15.92 -11.51
N LYS A 183 4.74 -16.53 -12.22
CA LYS A 183 5.02 -17.58 -13.22
C LYS A 183 5.65 -17.04 -14.51
N LEU A 184 5.46 -15.77 -14.86
CA LEU A 184 6.11 -15.16 -16.03
C LEU A 184 7.61 -14.89 -15.76
N LEU A 185 7.98 -14.53 -14.53
CA LEU A 185 9.38 -14.32 -14.15
C LEU A 185 10.14 -15.64 -13.90
N ALA A 186 9.44 -16.72 -13.55
CA ALA A 186 10.05 -18.04 -13.38
C ALA A 186 10.40 -18.73 -14.72
N LEU A 187 9.73 -18.35 -15.82
CA LEU A 187 10.02 -18.89 -17.15
C LEU A 187 11.29 -18.30 -17.77
N GLU A 188 11.62 -17.03 -17.50
CA GLU A 188 12.86 -16.43 -18.02
C GLU A 188 14.13 -16.93 -17.31
N GLN A 189 14.03 -17.41 -16.06
CA GLN A 189 15.17 -18.04 -15.35
C GLN A 189 15.44 -19.49 -15.76
N GLN A 190 14.59 -20.09 -16.61
CA GLN A 190 14.85 -21.41 -17.19
C GLN A 190 15.54 -21.34 -18.56
N PHE A 191 15.72 -20.13 -19.11
CA PHE A 191 16.39 -19.90 -20.40
C PHE A 191 17.70 -19.09 -20.28
N LEU A 192 18.25 -18.97 -19.06
CA LEU A 192 19.59 -18.42 -18.78
C LEU A 192 20.52 -19.48 -18.19
#